data_AF-A0A2W1N010-F1
#
_entry.id   AF-A0A2W1N010-F1
#
_cell.length_a   1.000
_cell.length_b   1.000
_cell.length_c   1.000
_cell.angle_alpha   90.00
_cell.angle_beta   90.00
_cell.angle_gamma   90.00
#
_symmetry.space_group_name_H-M   'P 1'
#
loop_
_entity.id
_entity.type
_entity.pdbx_description
1 polymer ?
#
loop_
_entity_poly.entity_id
_entity_poly.type
_entity_poly.pdbx_seq_one_letter_code
_entity_poly.pdbx_strand_id
1 'polypeptide(L)'
;MNILKVEKSIIQRKCSQCGEWNTNQSYCQFCNSPIDLKVIEKIETQKKDAIEAAIPKSKLEIWNERLKTHPFIPLRILYYLFYSVWIFFMGIGTLIAYFIAWAAG
;
A
#
# COMPACT_ATOMS: atom_id res chain seq x y z
N MET A 1 5.93 -39.42 0.16
CA MET A 1 5.77 -38.15 -0.57
C MET A 1 6.56 -37.09 0.18
N ASN A 2 7.83 -36.74 -0.10
CA ASN A 2 8.49 -36.45 -1.40
C ASN A 2 7.54 -35.60 -2.27
N ILE A 3 7.82 -34.36 -2.67
CA ILE A 3 9.08 -33.68 -2.99
C ILE A 3 8.80 -32.17 -2.90
N LEU A 4 9.39 -31.41 -1.96
CA LEU A 4 9.62 -29.95 -2.10
C LEU A 4 10.73 -29.52 -1.12
N LYS A 5 11.87 -30.21 -1.16
CA LYS A 5 13.13 -29.60 -0.73
C LYS A 5 13.53 -28.71 -1.90
N VAL A 6 13.00 -27.49 -1.93
CA VAL A 6 13.45 -26.45 -2.87
C VAL A 6 14.95 -26.33 -2.62
N GLU A 7 15.72 -26.87 -3.55
CA GLU A 7 17.16 -26.75 -3.57
C GLU A 7 17.49 -25.27 -3.41
N LYS A 8 18.24 -24.93 -2.34
CA LYS A 8 18.61 -23.54 -2.04
C LYS A 8 19.51 -23.07 -3.18
N SER A 9 18.91 -22.51 -4.22
CA SER A 9 19.65 -21.99 -5.36
C SER A 9 20.64 -20.95 -4.85
N ILE A 10 21.85 -20.97 -5.40
CA ILE A 10 22.88 -19.98 -5.10
C ILE A 10 22.49 -18.67 -5.77
N ILE A 11 21.80 -17.80 -5.03
CA ILE A 11 21.37 -16.50 -5.52
C ILE A 11 22.48 -15.50 -5.18
N GLN A 12 23.18 -15.07 -6.22
CA GLN A 12 24.11 -13.94 -6.14
C GLN A 12 23.36 -12.65 -6.40
N ARG A 13 23.49 -11.68 -5.49
CA ARG A 13 22.89 -10.36 -5.62
C ARG A 13 23.95 -9.30 -5.42
N LYS A 14 24.01 -8.36 -6.35
CA LYS A 14 24.82 -7.16 -6.24
C LYS A 14 24.12 -6.16 -5.31
N CYS A 15 24.85 -5.63 -4.34
CA CYS A 15 24.31 -4.58 -3.47
C CYS A 15 24.04 -3.30 -4.28
N SER A 16 22.87 -2.67 -4.09
CA SER A 16 22.50 -1.41 -4.75
C SER A 16 23.20 -0.19 -4.17
N GLN A 17 23.78 -0.28 -2.97
CA GLN A 17 24.44 0.83 -2.27
C GLN A 17 25.96 0.84 -2.49
N CYS A 18 26.64 -0.30 -2.26
CA CYS A 18 28.10 -0.37 -2.37
C CYS A 18 28.61 -1.12 -3.60
N GLY A 19 27.73 -1.77 -4.37
CA GLY A 19 28.10 -2.48 -5.61
C GLY A 19 28.76 -3.84 -5.41
N GLU A 20 28.92 -4.32 -4.18
CA GLU A 20 29.60 -5.57 -3.85
C GLU A 20 28.71 -6.80 -4.06
N TRP A 21 29.30 -7.92 -4.48
CA TRP A 21 28.58 -9.17 -4.74
C TRP A 21 28.38 -9.97 -3.45
N ASN A 22 27.13 -10.30 -3.12
CA ASN A 22 26.78 -11.07 -1.93
C ASN A 22 26.05 -12.36 -2.34
N THR A 23 26.38 -13.48 -1.70
CA THR A 23 25.80 -14.80 -2.03
C THR A 23 24.85 -15.27 -0.92
N ASN A 24 23.57 -15.45 -1.23
CA ASN A 24 22.55 -15.98 -0.30
C ASN A 24 22.40 -15.22 1.03
N GLN A 25 22.66 -13.91 1.03
CA GLN A 25 22.52 -13.07 2.22
C GLN A 25 21.32 -12.12 2.11
N SER A 26 20.76 -11.78 3.27
CA SER A 26 19.67 -10.81 3.41
C SER A 26 20.17 -9.36 3.51
N TYR A 27 21.37 -9.18 4.04
CA TYR A 27 22.06 -7.90 4.17
C TYR A 27 23.44 -7.99 3.53
N CYS A 28 23.98 -6.84 3.15
CA CYS A 28 25.34 -6.73 2.62
C CYS A 28 26.39 -6.91 3.73
N GLN A 29 27.43 -7.70 3.50
CA GLN A 29 28.53 -7.85 4.47
C GLN A 29 29.34 -6.57 4.68
N PHE A 30 29.37 -5.69 3.68
CA PHE A 30 30.25 -4.52 3.66
C PHE A 30 29.58 -3.26 4.16
N CYS A 31 28.36 -2.97 3.69
CA CYS A 31 27.62 -1.76 4.06
C CYS A 31 26.38 -2.03 4.93
N ASN A 32 26.11 -3.29 5.26
CA ASN A 32 24.96 -3.72 6.06
C ASN A 32 23.59 -3.30 5.49
N SER A 33 23.53 -2.91 4.20
CA SER A 33 22.27 -2.56 3.55
C SER A 33 21.42 -3.81 3.28
N PRO A 34 20.08 -3.75 3.38
CA PRO A 34 19.22 -4.86 2.98
C PRO A 34 19.36 -5.12 1.47
N ILE A 35 19.56 -6.38 1.08
CA ILE A 35 19.68 -6.84 -0.31
C ILE A 35 18.49 -7.74 -0.70
N ASP A 36 17.95 -8.48 0.26
CA ASP A 36 16.82 -9.35 -0.03
C ASP A 36 15.53 -8.55 -0.25
N LEU A 37 14.85 -8.82 -1.36
CA LEU A 37 13.61 -8.14 -1.74
C LEU A 37 12.54 -8.19 -0.64
N LYS A 38 12.40 -9.32 0.06
CA LYS A 38 11.41 -9.46 1.14
C LYS A 38 11.77 -8.59 2.35
N VAL A 39 13.06 -8.35 2.57
CA VAL A 39 13.54 -7.50 3.67
C VAL A 39 13.39 -6.03 3.30
N ILE A 40 13.73 -5.66 2.06
CA ILE A 40 13.54 -4.31 1.54
C ILE A 40 12.06 -3.93 1.58
N GLU A 41 11.18 -4.79 1.07
CA GLU A 41 9.74 -4.58 1.07
C GLU A 41 9.19 -4.37 2.48
N LYS A 42 9.62 -5.17 3.46
CA LYS A 42 9.23 -5.01 4.87
C LYS A 42 9.69 -3.68 5.47
N ILE A 43 10.90 -3.23 5.14
CA ILE A 43 11.42 -1.95 5.63
C ILE A 43 10.65 -0.79 4.99
N GLU A 44 10.33 -0.90 3.71
CA GLU A 44 9.54 0.11 2.99
C GLU A 44 8.11 0.19 3.50
N THR A 45 7.44 -0.94 3.76
CA THR A 45 6.09 -0.95 4.36
C THR A 45 6.12 -0.33 5.75
N GLN A 46 7.06 -0.72 6.61
CA GLN A 46 7.19 -0.11 7.95
C GLN A 46 7.44 1.40 7.89
N LYS A 47 8.24 1.87 6.93
CA LYS A 47 8.47 3.30 6.72
C LYS A 47 7.20 4.01 6.27
N LYS A 48 6.43 3.42 5.35
CA LYS A 48 5.15 3.96 4.90
C LYS A 48 4.15 4.03 6.06
N ASP A 49 4.01 2.95 6.81
CA ASP A 49 3.12 2.89 7.98
C ASP A 49 3.50 3.94 9.04
N ALA A 50 4.80 4.15 9.27
CA ALA A 50 5.28 5.18 10.20
C ALA A 50 4.99 6.61 9.70
N ILE A 51 5.12 6.85 8.40
CA ILE A 51 4.77 8.14 7.79
C ILE A 51 3.26 8.37 7.86
N GLU A 52 2.45 7.37 7.53
CA GLU A 52 0.99 7.43 7.60
C GLU A 52 0.50 7.65 9.04
N ALA A 53 1.15 7.04 10.02
CA ALA A 53 0.85 7.26 11.44
C ALA A 53 1.26 8.67 11.93
N ALA A 54 2.26 9.29 11.30
CA ALA A 54 2.73 10.63 11.64
C ALA A 54 1.90 11.75 11.01
N ILE A 55 1.12 11.46 9.96
CA ILE A 55 0.23 12.44 9.35
C ILE A 55 -0.97 12.64 10.30
N PRO A 56 -1.16 13.86 10.84
CA PRO A 56 -2.28 14.12 11.73
C PRO A 56 -3.58 13.96 10.94
N LYS A 57 -4.37 12.94 11.28
CA LYS A 57 -5.68 12.71 10.66
C LYS A 57 -6.53 13.96 10.81
N SER A 58 -7.14 14.39 9.71
CA SER A 58 -8.03 15.54 9.74
C SER A 58 -9.27 15.24 10.60
N LYS A 59 -9.91 16.28 11.16
CA LYS A 59 -11.13 16.09 11.97
C LYS A 59 -12.23 15.33 11.21
N LEU A 60 -12.32 15.55 9.90
CA LEU A 60 -13.27 14.87 9.01
C LEU A 60 -12.92 13.39 8.84
N GLU A 61 -11.64 13.06 8.72
CA GLU A 61 -11.17 11.70 8.57
C GLU A 61 -11.44 10.87 9.83
N ILE A 62 -11.16 11.44 11.02
CA ILE A 62 -11.49 10.81 12.31
C ILE A 62 -13.00 10.61 12.44
N TRP A 63 -13.81 11.59 12.04
CA TRP A 63 -15.27 11.48 12.08
C TRP A 63 -15.79 10.39 11.13
N ASN A 64 -15.25 10.33 9.92
CA ASN A 64 -15.59 9.32 8.93
C ASN A 64 -15.24 7.90 9.41
N GLU A 65 -14.06 7.71 10.02
CA GLU A 65 -13.65 6.44 10.62
C GLU A 65 -14.59 6.02 11.78
N ARG A 66 -14.98 6.98 12.62
CA ARG A 66 -15.92 6.72 13.73
C ARG A 66 -17.31 6.32 13.23
N LEU A 67 -17.81 6.92 12.16
CA LEU A 67 -19.11 6.54 11.58
C LEU A 67 -19.07 5.17 10.93
N LYS A 68 -17.97 4.82 10.24
CA LYS A 68 -17.80 3.49 9.63
C LYS A 68 -17.71 2.37 10.66
N THR A 69 -17.03 2.62 11.78
CA THR A 69 -16.77 1.63 12.84
C THR A 69 -17.78 1.68 13.99
N HIS A 70 -18.83 2.50 13.86
CA HIS A 70 -19.81 2.69 14.91
C HIS A 70 -20.53 1.36 15.25
N PRO A 71 -20.70 1.01 16.54
CA PRO A 71 -21.30 -0.27 16.94
C PRO A 71 -22.79 -0.38 16.60
N PHE A 72 -23.45 0.74 16.30
CA PHE A 72 -24.86 0.76 15.92
C PHE A 72 -25.05 0.49 14.41
N ILE A 73 -25.57 -0.69 14.10
CA ILE A 73 -25.81 -1.20 12.75
C ILE A 73 -26.66 -0.26 11.86
N PRO A 74 -27.75 0.40 12.35
CA PRO A 74 -28.56 1.28 11.51
C PRO A 74 -27.79 2.51 10.99
N LEU A 75 -26.94 3.10 11.82
CA LEU A 75 -26.09 4.24 11.46
C LEU A 75 -25.09 3.86 10.37
N ARG A 76 -24.55 2.64 10.45
CA ARG A 76 -23.63 2.10 9.43
C ARG A 76 -24.33 1.88 8.09
N ILE A 77 -25.57 1.37 8.10
CA ILE A 77 -26.37 1.19 6.88
C ILE A 77 -26.66 2.55 6.23
N LEU A 78 -27.08 3.53 7.03
CA LEU A 78 -27.36 4.88 6.53
C LEU A 78 -26.12 5.51 5.89
N TYR A 79 -24.96 5.37 6.52
CA TYR A 79 -23.68 5.83 5.97
C TYR A 79 -23.41 5.21 4.58
N TYR A 80 -23.58 3.89 4.42
CA TYR A 80 -23.35 3.24 3.13
C TYR A 80 -24.35 3.66 2.06
N LEU A 81 -25.61 3.92 2.42
CA LEU A 81 -26.62 4.43 1.47
C LEU A 81 -26.22 5.81 0.92
N PHE A 82 -25.89 6.76 1.80
CA PHE A 82 -25.43 8.08 1.37
C PHE A 82 -24.13 8.00 0.56
N TYR A 83 -23.19 7.17 1.00
CA TYR A 83 -21.91 6.99 0.31
C TYR A 83 -22.10 6.40 -1.10
N SER A 84 -23.00 5.42 -1.25
CA SER A 84 -23.30 4.81 -2.55
C SER A 84 -23.92 5.83 -3.51
N VAL A 85 -24.88 6.63 -3.05
CA VAL A 85 -25.53 7.66 -3.86
C VAL A 85 -24.51 8.73 -4.27
N TRP A 86 -23.65 9.16 -3.35
CA TRP A 86 -22.58 10.11 -3.63
C TRP A 86 -21.61 9.61 -4.70
N ILE A 87 -21.10 8.37 -4.57
CA ILE A 87 -20.19 7.78 -5.56
C ILE A 87 -20.85 7.70 -6.93
N PHE A 88 -22.14 7.35 -7.00
CA PHE A 88 -22.86 7.27 -8.26
C PHE A 88 -22.85 8.60 -9.01
N PHE A 89 -23.17 9.70 -8.33
CA PHE A 89 -23.13 11.04 -8.93
C PHE A 89 -21.71 11.47 -9.32
N MET A 90 -20.72 11.22 -8.46
CA MET A 90 -19.32 11.52 -8.78
C MET A 90 -18.85 10.71 -9.99
N GLY A 91 -19.23 9.44 -10.11
CA GLY A 91 -18.92 8.60 -11.25
C GLY A 91 -19.47 9.17 -12.55
N ILE A 92 -20.75 9.56 -12.58
CA ILE A 92 -21.37 10.20 -13.75
C ILE A 92 -20.67 11.52 -14.07
N GLY A 93 -20.45 12.38 -13.08
CA GLY A 93 -19.78 13.67 -13.28
C GLY A 93 -18.36 13.52 -13.84
N THR A 94 -17.62 12.53 -13.35
CA THR A 94 -16.26 12.23 -13.81
C THR A 94 -16.26 11.72 -15.25
N LEU A 95 -17.21 10.85 -15.61
CA LEU A 95 -17.35 10.37 -16.98
C LEU A 95 -17.68 11.50 -17.96
N ILE A 96 -18.62 12.38 -17.60
CA ILE A 96 -18.96 13.56 -18.42
C ILE A 96 -17.73 14.46 -18.56
N ALA A 97 -17.06 14.78 -17.46
CA ALA A 97 -15.85 15.61 -17.47
C ALA A 97 -14.74 15.00 -18.35
N TYR A 98 -14.59 13.68 -18.33
CA TYR A 98 -13.63 12.97 -19.18
C TYR A 98 -13.95 13.15 -20.67
N PHE A 99 -15.21 13.01 -21.08
CA PHE A 99 -15.60 13.24 -22.48
C PHE A 99 -15.40 14.69 -22.91
N ILE A 100 -15.69 15.66 -22.03
CA ILE A 100 -15.44 17.08 -22.32
C ILE A 100 -13.94 17.34 -22.48
N ALA A 101 -13.11 16.82 -21.57
CA ALA A 101 -11.66 16.98 -21.65
C ALA A 101 -11.08 16.32 -22.90
N TRP A 102 -11.59 15.15 -23.28
CA TRP A 102 -11.20 14.46 -24.51
C TRP A 102 -11.64 15.21 -25.78
N ALA A 103 -12.81 15.84 -25.76
CA ALA A 103 -13.32 16.63 -26.89
C ALA A 103 -12.68 18.03 -27.01
N ALA A 104 -12.08 18.54 -25.93
CA ALA A 104 -11.43 19.85 -25.87
C ALA A 104 -9.93 19.82 -26.23
N GLY A 105 -9.36 18.63 -26.48
CA GLY A 105 -8.01 18.42 -27.00
C GLY A 105 -8.04 17.90 -28.43
#